data_AF-A0A7C6E500-F1
#
_entry.id   AF-A0A7C6E500-F1
#
_cell.length_a   1.000
_cell.length_b   1.000
_cell.length_c   1.000
_cell.angle_alpha   90.00
_cell.angle_beta   90.00
_cell.angle_gamma   90.00
#
_symmetry.space_group_name_H-M   'P 1'
#
loop_
_entity.id
_entity.type
_entity.pdbx_description
1 polymer ?
#
loop_
_entity_poly.entity_id
_entity_poly.type
_entity_poly.pdbx_seq_one_letter_code
_entity_poly.pdbx_strand_id
1 'polypeptide(L)'
;MANLRKLLFALAVVLVATITASAQAVPAFQCTANAAVPPTVRAEGLAELVGDLVLNCTGGTPTAAGKAVPRVNVQIFLNTNITSRWWDPAMEALLLIDDPDPSQQNPCDSLSGCSLTGNGTGLLYATGKTNNVYNVYQARYYSANSIVWLGVPLDPPGTTATRILRIKNVRANANQLGVSATLVPTQIMEYISVVGETSVPINNPQQVVGYVLTGLSVGLRACDGTSYGDMGWSSTGYPALQCNSINADTYGSSSETLDNNIQFRLRFSETFASSFKKRSVATDPAATGAAAEQSTPTGVNPATGLLYNTETGFYNPNFPSTNNLNIAGLATNGTRLRAVFTNVPAGVALYVSTTEVSATESNKGVLVTTDANGEGAYSPTAATNTSTITCPSGTWGFAPVALSGGTGVAVWEITDANALAAGRIDFGVAIAYKANTAANLPGVGMASVAMSFAPVSTLTTSNASKTSPLPRFADTGSAKAAFTISPCSTNLLFPFVTNQAGFDTGIAIANTSKDPFGTTTQSGSCKINYYGETAGGGAAPAAQTSGTVPAGGLLVFTLSSGGNLGITGTPGFQGYIIAQCNFQYAHGFAFISDLGSAKLAQGYLALVMDSPLGYRTKFASEALTQ
;
A
#
# COMPACT_ATOMS: atom_id res chain seq x y z
N MET A 1 53.96 -25.35 -87.65
CA MET A 1 54.21 -25.59 -86.21
C MET A 1 54.02 -24.32 -85.34
N ALA A 2 53.03 -23.46 -85.61
CA ALA A 2 52.79 -22.22 -84.84
C ALA A 2 51.41 -22.15 -84.15
N ASN A 3 50.45 -22.99 -84.55
CA ASN A 3 49.07 -22.97 -84.00
C ASN A 3 48.82 -24.00 -82.87
N LEU A 4 49.69 -24.99 -82.65
CA LEU A 4 49.49 -25.98 -81.59
C LEU A 4 50.05 -25.52 -80.22
N ARG A 5 51.01 -24.57 -80.22
CA ARG A 5 51.61 -24.04 -78.98
C ARG A 5 50.72 -23.00 -78.29
N LYS A 6 49.85 -22.28 -79.01
CA LYS A 6 48.92 -21.30 -78.41
C LYS A 6 47.71 -21.96 -77.75
N LEU A 7 47.30 -23.15 -78.21
CA LEU A 7 46.19 -23.90 -77.61
C LEU A 7 46.56 -24.53 -76.26
N LEU A 8 47.83 -24.92 -76.08
CA LEU A 8 48.33 -25.53 -74.83
C LEU A 8 48.44 -24.53 -73.67
N PHE A 9 48.79 -23.26 -73.95
CA PHE A 9 48.78 -22.21 -72.92
C PHE A 9 47.36 -21.73 -72.58
N ALA A 10 46.42 -21.80 -73.53
CA ALA A 10 45.00 -21.50 -73.26
C ALA A 10 44.33 -22.60 -72.41
N LEU A 11 44.67 -23.88 -72.61
CA LEU A 11 44.13 -24.98 -71.81
C LEU A 11 44.71 -25.02 -70.38
N ALA A 12 45.96 -24.61 -70.19
CA ALA A 12 46.59 -24.54 -68.87
C ALA A 12 46.10 -23.36 -68.02
N VAL A 13 45.65 -22.26 -68.64
CA VAL A 13 45.06 -21.12 -67.91
C VAL A 13 43.58 -21.35 -67.59
N VAL A 14 42.87 -22.20 -68.34
CA VAL A 14 41.48 -22.59 -68.05
C VAL A 14 41.38 -23.72 -67.00
N LEU A 15 42.43 -24.53 -66.81
CA LEU A 15 42.45 -25.59 -65.78
C LEU A 15 42.91 -25.12 -64.38
N VAL A 16 43.39 -23.87 -64.25
CA VAL A 16 43.79 -23.26 -62.96
C VAL A 16 42.80 -22.15 -62.54
N ALA A 17 41.60 -22.16 -63.10
CA ALA A 17 40.42 -21.59 -62.44
C ALA A 17 39.75 -22.68 -61.58
N THR A 18 40.54 -23.37 -60.76
CA THR A 18 39.98 -24.08 -59.61
C THR A 18 39.33 -23.01 -58.75
N ILE A 19 38.01 -23.00 -58.81
CA ILE A 19 37.09 -22.46 -57.83
C ILE A 19 37.70 -22.74 -56.45
N THR A 20 38.45 -21.77 -55.91
CA THR A 20 38.62 -21.70 -54.47
C THR A 20 37.24 -21.33 -53.97
N ALA A 21 36.39 -22.34 -53.79
CA ALA A 21 35.30 -22.26 -52.85
C ALA A 21 35.99 -21.93 -51.53
N SER A 22 36.08 -20.64 -51.21
CA SER A 22 36.36 -20.18 -49.87
C SER A 22 35.33 -20.88 -49.00
N ALA A 23 35.75 -21.94 -48.30
CA ALA A 23 34.98 -22.49 -47.22
C ALA A 23 34.80 -21.35 -46.23
N GLN A 24 33.67 -20.64 -46.32
CA GLN A 24 33.34 -19.62 -45.35
C GLN A 24 33.32 -20.35 -44.01
N ALA A 25 34.31 -20.07 -43.17
CA ALA A 25 34.36 -20.62 -41.84
C ALA A 25 33.09 -20.14 -41.13
N VAL A 26 32.14 -21.06 -40.94
CA VAL A 26 30.92 -20.78 -40.20
C VAL A 26 31.36 -20.39 -38.79
N PRO A 27 31.05 -19.18 -38.30
CA PRO A 27 31.40 -18.78 -36.94
C PRO A 27 30.85 -19.81 -35.96
N ALA A 28 31.58 -20.08 -34.87
CA ALA A 28 31.08 -20.99 -33.84
C ALA A 28 29.73 -20.48 -33.29
N PHE A 29 28.85 -21.40 -32.93
CA PHE A 29 27.58 -21.03 -32.29
C PHE A 29 27.87 -20.36 -30.95
N GLN A 30 27.38 -19.14 -30.77
CA GLN A 30 27.58 -18.36 -29.55
C GLN A 30 26.37 -17.47 -29.28
N CYS A 31 26.14 -17.15 -28.02
CA CYS A 31 25.08 -16.28 -27.56
C CYS A 31 25.66 -15.08 -26.80
N THR A 32 25.01 -13.92 -26.89
CA THR A 32 25.28 -12.78 -26.01
C THR A 32 24.03 -12.51 -25.18
N ALA A 33 24.19 -12.54 -23.86
CA ALA A 33 23.10 -12.22 -22.94
C ALA A 33 22.96 -10.70 -22.79
N ASN A 34 21.71 -10.26 -22.81
CA ASN A 34 21.31 -8.88 -22.60
C ASN A 34 20.06 -8.90 -21.72
N ALA A 35 20.00 -8.03 -20.71
CA ALA A 35 18.70 -7.71 -20.13
C ALA A 35 17.89 -6.89 -21.15
N ALA A 36 16.59 -7.15 -21.22
CA ALA A 36 15.67 -6.12 -21.69
C ALA A 36 15.72 -4.90 -20.75
N VAL A 37 14.96 -3.84 -21.04
CA VAL A 37 14.91 -2.65 -20.17
C VAL A 37 14.55 -3.07 -18.73
N PRO A 38 15.49 -3.03 -17.76
CA PRO A 38 15.23 -3.58 -16.43
C PRO A 38 14.23 -2.68 -15.70
N PRO A 39 13.12 -3.21 -15.18
CA PRO A 39 12.12 -2.42 -14.48
C PRO A 39 12.64 -1.94 -13.12
N THR A 40 12.03 -0.87 -12.63
CA THR A 40 12.08 -0.58 -11.19
C THR A 40 11.03 -1.44 -10.50
N VAL A 41 11.42 -2.12 -9.42
CA VAL A 41 10.57 -3.04 -8.65
C VAL A 41 10.46 -2.59 -7.20
N ARG A 42 9.35 -2.96 -6.56
CA ARG A 42 8.99 -2.51 -5.21
C ARG A 42 9.80 -3.25 -4.15
N ALA A 43 10.49 -2.53 -3.27
CA ALA A 43 11.24 -3.09 -2.15
C ALA A 43 10.35 -3.81 -1.12
N GLU A 44 9.07 -3.50 -1.09
CA GLU A 44 8.06 -4.17 -0.29
C GLU A 44 7.65 -5.52 -0.91
N GLY A 45 7.91 -5.72 -2.21
CA GLY A 45 7.44 -6.86 -2.99
C GLY A 45 8.24 -8.14 -2.74
N LEU A 46 7.51 -9.23 -2.48
CA LEU A 46 8.06 -10.58 -2.35
C LEU A 46 7.99 -11.37 -3.66
N ALA A 47 7.17 -10.93 -4.62
CA ALA A 47 6.96 -11.58 -5.91
C ALA A 47 6.91 -10.61 -7.09
N GLU A 48 7.91 -9.74 -7.16
CA GLU A 48 8.03 -8.72 -8.20
C GLU A 48 8.45 -9.37 -9.52
N LEU A 49 7.74 -9.04 -10.61
CA LEU A 49 8.14 -9.45 -11.96
C LEU A 49 9.43 -8.70 -12.35
N VAL A 50 10.49 -9.44 -12.65
CA VAL A 50 11.75 -8.86 -13.15
C VAL A 50 11.70 -8.68 -14.67
N GLY A 51 12.64 -7.91 -15.20
CA GLY A 51 12.81 -7.72 -16.64
C GLY A 51 13.20 -9.02 -17.35
N ASP A 52 12.93 -9.09 -18.65
CA ASP A 52 13.31 -10.24 -19.45
C ASP A 52 14.83 -10.39 -19.56
N LEU A 53 15.31 -11.62 -19.58
CA LEU A 53 16.64 -11.95 -20.07
C LEU A 53 16.54 -12.42 -21.53
N VAL A 54 17.36 -11.84 -22.40
CA VAL A 54 17.39 -12.12 -23.85
C VAL A 54 18.78 -12.60 -24.25
N LEU A 55 18.88 -13.79 -24.85
CA LEU A 55 20.07 -14.25 -25.53
C LEU A 55 19.93 -14.03 -27.04
N ASN A 56 20.88 -13.31 -27.63
CA ASN A 56 21.00 -13.20 -29.07
C ASN A 56 22.13 -14.11 -29.55
N CYS A 57 21.78 -15.16 -30.28
CA CYS A 57 22.70 -16.19 -30.72
C CYS A 57 22.92 -16.17 -32.22
N THR A 58 24.16 -16.33 -32.65
CA THR A 58 24.57 -16.30 -34.06
C THR A 58 25.57 -17.41 -34.36
N GLY A 59 25.77 -17.72 -35.64
CA GLY A 59 26.72 -18.74 -36.07
C GLY A 59 26.21 -20.16 -35.86
N GLY A 60 27.14 -21.11 -35.90
CA GLY A 60 26.87 -22.54 -35.87
C GLY A 60 26.33 -23.08 -37.20
N THR A 61 26.38 -24.39 -37.35
CA THR A 61 25.84 -25.08 -38.52
C THR A 61 24.44 -25.58 -38.19
N PRO A 62 23.40 -25.22 -38.97
CA PRO A 62 22.07 -25.75 -38.78
C PRO A 62 22.03 -27.28 -38.81
N THR A 63 21.13 -27.87 -38.03
CA THR A 63 20.95 -29.31 -37.94
C THR A 63 20.52 -29.86 -39.30
N ALA A 64 21.26 -30.85 -39.82
CA ALA A 64 20.98 -31.46 -41.11
C ALA A 64 19.55 -32.01 -41.20
N ALA A 65 18.97 -31.96 -42.40
CA ALA A 65 17.62 -32.43 -42.65
C ALA A 65 17.44 -33.88 -42.15
N GLY A 66 16.37 -34.13 -41.37
CA GLY A 66 16.07 -35.47 -40.86
C GLY A 66 16.89 -35.90 -39.62
N LYS A 67 17.82 -35.06 -39.12
CA LYS A 67 18.57 -35.33 -37.89
C LYS A 67 17.90 -34.67 -36.69
N ALA A 68 18.03 -35.29 -35.52
CA ALA A 68 17.52 -34.72 -34.27
C ALA A 68 18.26 -33.42 -33.94
N VAL A 69 17.51 -32.37 -33.61
CA VAL A 69 18.07 -31.09 -33.16
C VAL A 69 18.71 -31.28 -31.77
N PRO A 70 19.95 -30.79 -31.55
CA PRO A 70 20.60 -30.88 -30.25
C PRO A 70 19.77 -30.24 -29.15
N ARG A 71 19.72 -30.90 -27.99
CA ARG A 71 19.00 -30.40 -26.82
C ARG A 71 19.93 -29.78 -25.79
N VAL A 72 19.47 -28.68 -25.20
CA VAL A 72 20.16 -27.97 -24.12
C VAL A 72 19.25 -27.76 -22.92
N ASN A 73 19.87 -27.68 -21.75
CA ASN A 73 19.24 -27.22 -20.54
C ASN A 73 19.66 -25.77 -20.32
N VAL A 74 18.67 -24.88 -20.20
CA VAL A 74 18.89 -23.47 -19.88
C VAL A 74 18.59 -23.30 -18.40
N GLN A 75 19.54 -22.78 -17.64
CA GLN A 75 19.38 -22.57 -16.20
C GLN A 75 19.71 -21.13 -15.85
N ILE A 76 18.89 -20.53 -15.00
CA ILE A 76 19.14 -19.19 -14.47
C ILE A 76 19.33 -19.21 -12.96
N PHE A 77 19.98 -18.17 -12.45
CA PHE A 77 20.20 -17.95 -11.03
C PHE A 77 19.97 -16.48 -10.70
N LEU A 78 19.24 -16.20 -9.64
CA LEU A 78 19.12 -14.85 -9.08
C LEU A 78 20.00 -14.67 -7.84
N ASN A 79 20.38 -13.42 -7.55
CA ASN A 79 20.99 -13.04 -6.26
C ASN A 79 19.97 -12.94 -5.11
N THR A 80 18.71 -13.28 -5.35
CA THR A 80 17.62 -13.35 -4.39
C THR A 80 16.76 -14.58 -4.67
N ASN A 81 15.80 -14.89 -3.81
CA ASN A 81 14.89 -16.01 -4.03
C ASN A 81 13.98 -15.75 -5.24
N ILE A 82 13.78 -16.81 -6.05
CA ILE A 82 12.76 -16.87 -7.08
C ILE A 82 11.42 -17.19 -6.41
N THR A 83 10.39 -16.46 -6.81
CA THR A 83 9.05 -16.48 -6.22
C THR A 83 7.94 -16.61 -7.25
N SER A 84 8.30 -16.91 -8.51
CA SER A 84 7.37 -17.32 -9.56
C SER A 84 6.49 -18.48 -9.09
N ARG A 85 5.24 -18.53 -9.54
CA ARG A 85 4.30 -19.60 -9.21
C ARG A 85 4.87 -20.97 -9.59
N TRP A 86 4.71 -21.92 -8.67
CA TRP A 86 5.17 -23.30 -8.82
C TRP A 86 3.99 -24.26 -8.66
N TRP A 87 3.85 -25.19 -9.60
CA TRP A 87 2.80 -26.21 -9.62
C TRP A 87 3.32 -27.64 -9.48
N ASP A 88 4.62 -27.79 -9.23
CA ASP A 88 5.30 -29.07 -9.00
C ASP A 88 5.10 -30.14 -10.10
N PRO A 89 6.08 -30.34 -11.00
CA PRO A 89 7.40 -29.70 -11.06
C PRO A 89 7.42 -28.40 -11.89
N ALA A 90 6.31 -28.06 -12.57
CA ALA A 90 6.23 -26.92 -13.49
C ALA A 90 6.23 -25.56 -12.78
N MET A 91 6.67 -24.52 -13.50
CA MET A 91 6.62 -23.13 -13.06
C MET A 91 5.99 -22.24 -14.13
N GLU A 92 5.55 -21.04 -13.73
CA GLU A 92 5.02 -20.05 -14.67
C GLU A 92 6.08 -19.37 -15.55
N ALA A 93 7.36 -19.49 -15.20
CA ALA A 93 8.46 -18.92 -15.96
C ALA A 93 8.60 -19.65 -17.31
N LEU A 94 8.73 -18.87 -18.38
CA LEU A 94 8.74 -19.36 -19.76
C LEU A 94 10.03 -19.00 -20.47
N LEU A 95 10.43 -19.85 -21.40
CA LEU A 95 11.47 -19.60 -22.40
C LEU A 95 10.81 -19.60 -23.77
N LEU A 96 10.97 -18.51 -24.52
CA LEU A 96 10.49 -18.36 -25.88
C LEU A 96 11.66 -18.34 -26.85
N ILE A 97 11.49 -18.90 -28.06
CA ILE A 97 12.50 -18.88 -29.12
C ILE A 97 12.00 -18.07 -30.34
N ASP A 98 12.82 -17.11 -30.77
CA ASP A 98 12.62 -16.21 -31.92
C ASP A 98 11.40 -15.28 -31.82
N ASP A 99 11.02 -14.87 -30.61
CA ASP A 99 9.95 -13.90 -30.31
C ASP A 99 8.67 -14.10 -31.18
N PRO A 100 8.04 -15.29 -31.12
CA PRO A 100 6.93 -15.63 -32.00
C PRO A 100 5.71 -14.77 -31.71
N ASP A 101 5.04 -14.32 -32.78
CA ASP A 101 3.74 -13.68 -32.68
C ASP A 101 2.74 -14.57 -31.92
N PRO A 102 1.74 -14.00 -31.21
CA PRO A 102 0.74 -14.76 -30.46
C PRO A 102 0.13 -15.94 -31.22
N SER A 103 -0.16 -15.77 -32.52
CA SER A 103 -0.76 -16.81 -33.36
C SER A 103 0.22 -17.94 -33.76
N GLN A 104 1.52 -17.70 -33.63
CA GLN A 104 2.61 -18.60 -34.01
C GLN A 104 3.28 -19.30 -32.83
N GLN A 105 2.84 -18.99 -31.60
CA GLN A 105 3.29 -19.68 -30.41
C GLN A 105 2.81 -21.13 -30.39
N ASN A 106 3.76 -22.03 -30.20
CA ASN A 106 3.57 -23.47 -30.19
C ASN A 106 4.29 -24.05 -28.97
N PRO A 107 3.58 -24.23 -27.84
CA PRO A 107 4.19 -24.69 -26.61
C PRO A 107 4.54 -26.17 -26.64
N CYS A 108 5.70 -26.49 -26.07
CA CYS A 108 6.06 -27.84 -25.70
C CYS A 108 5.32 -28.24 -24.42
N ASP A 109 4.52 -29.30 -24.47
CA ASP A 109 3.72 -29.81 -23.35
C ASP A 109 4.52 -30.71 -22.39
N SER A 110 5.75 -31.09 -22.77
CA SER A 110 6.69 -31.89 -21.98
C SER A 110 7.68 -31.03 -21.20
N LEU A 111 7.76 -31.24 -19.88
CA LEU A 111 8.74 -30.60 -18.98
C LEU A 111 10.16 -31.19 -19.05
N SER A 112 10.36 -32.24 -19.86
CA SER A 112 11.69 -32.81 -20.15
C SER A 112 12.19 -32.43 -21.54
N GLY A 113 11.51 -31.49 -22.20
CA GLY A 113 11.77 -31.08 -23.57
C GLY A 113 10.93 -31.86 -24.58
N CYS A 114 10.85 -31.30 -25.79
CA CYS A 114 10.21 -31.90 -26.95
C CYS A 114 11.26 -32.25 -27.99
N SER A 115 11.02 -33.24 -28.84
CA SER A 115 11.95 -33.58 -29.92
C SER A 115 11.61 -32.79 -31.18
N LEU A 116 12.63 -32.26 -31.86
CA LEU A 116 12.50 -31.62 -33.17
C LEU A 116 13.52 -32.21 -34.13
N THR A 117 13.19 -32.17 -35.42
CA THR A 117 14.04 -32.66 -36.51
C THR A 117 14.49 -31.48 -37.34
N GLY A 118 15.79 -31.38 -37.64
CA GLY A 118 16.35 -30.32 -38.45
C GLY A 118 15.80 -30.32 -39.88
N ASN A 119 15.76 -29.14 -40.49
CA ASN A 119 15.40 -28.91 -41.89
C ASN A 119 16.63 -28.66 -42.79
N GLY A 120 17.84 -28.64 -42.22
CA GLY A 120 19.09 -28.36 -42.93
C GLY A 120 19.40 -26.88 -43.16
N THR A 121 18.47 -25.97 -42.87
CA THR A 121 18.62 -24.52 -43.11
C THR A 121 18.42 -23.66 -41.86
N GLY A 122 18.09 -24.30 -40.74
CA GLY A 122 17.74 -23.65 -39.48
C GLY A 122 16.22 -23.65 -39.31
N LEU A 123 15.74 -24.18 -38.20
CA LEU A 123 14.30 -24.16 -37.88
C LEU A 123 13.74 -22.74 -37.78
N LEU A 124 12.49 -22.55 -38.21
CA LEU A 124 11.79 -21.26 -38.15
C LEU A 124 10.95 -21.18 -36.87
N TYR A 125 11.60 -20.92 -35.73
CA TYR A 125 10.91 -20.84 -34.44
C TYR A 125 9.90 -19.69 -34.37
N ALA A 126 10.15 -18.55 -35.04
CA ALA A 126 9.23 -17.41 -35.07
C ALA A 126 7.82 -17.76 -35.63
N THR A 127 7.76 -18.76 -36.52
CA THR A 127 6.53 -19.29 -37.13
C THR A 127 6.26 -20.73 -36.68
N GLY A 128 6.45 -20.97 -35.37
CA GLY A 128 6.49 -22.30 -34.79
C GLY A 128 5.22 -23.11 -35.03
N LYS A 129 4.04 -22.52 -34.87
CA LYS A 129 2.76 -23.22 -35.08
C LYS A 129 2.56 -23.64 -36.54
N THR A 130 2.85 -22.75 -37.49
CA THR A 130 2.75 -23.05 -38.93
C THR A 130 3.72 -24.14 -39.37
N ASN A 131 4.92 -24.18 -38.79
CA ASN A 131 5.97 -25.14 -39.15
C ASN A 131 6.05 -26.37 -38.22
N ASN A 132 5.11 -26.52 -37.28
CA ASN A 132 5.14 -27.54 -36.24
C ASN A 132 6.48 -27.60 -35.46
N VAL A 133 7.03 -26.43 -35.17
CA VAL A 133 8.25 -26.23 -34.36
C VAL A 133 7.83 -25.68 -33.01
N TYR A 134 8.25 -26.35 -31.92
CA TYR A 134 8.00 -25.86 -30.57
C TYR A 134 8.88 -24.65 -30.28
N ASN A 135 8.30 -23.59 -29.70
CA ASN A 135 9.00 -22.33 -29.44
C ASN A 135 8.65 -21.71 -28.08
N VAL A 136 7.88 -22.40 -27.23
CA VAL A 136 7.57 -22.00 -25.86
C VAL A 136 7.82 -23.19 -24.92
N TYR A 137 8.59 -22.97 -23.86
CA TYR A 137 8.97 -24.00 -22.88
C TYR A 137 8.75 -23.52 -21.45
N GLN A 138 8.25 -24.41 -20.58
CA GLN A 138 8.09 -24.12 -19.15
C GLN A 138 9.33 -24.47 -18.35
N ALA A 139 9.61 -23.65 -17.34
CA ALA A 139 10.67 -23.92 -16.38
C ALA A 139 10.25 -24.98 -15.35
N ARG A 140 11.25 -25.56 -14.70
CA ARG A 140 11.13 -26.37 -13.48
C ARG A 140 11.89 -25.69 -12.35
N TYR A 141 11.36 -25.84 -11.15
CA TYR A 141 12.04 -25.43 -9.94
C TYR A 141 13.30 -26.26 -9.73
N TYR A 142 14.43 -25.62 -9.40
CA TYR A 142 15.69 -26.30 -9.10
C TYR A 142 16.13 -26.05 -7.65
N SER A 143 16.26 -24.76 -7.27
CA SER A 143 16.57 -24.33 -5.91
C SER A 143 15.89 -23.00 -5.60
N ALA A 144 16.06 -22.48 -4.38
CA ALA A 144 15.38 -21.25 -3.95
C ALA A 144 15.67 -20.04 -4.87
N ASN A 145 16.83 -20.00 -5.49
CA ASN A 145 17.26 -18.93 -6.40
C ASN A 145 17.53 -19.41 -7.83
N SER A 146 17.13 -20.64 -8.21
CA SER A 146 17.41 -21.19 -9.54
C SER A 146 16.25 -21.98 -10.13
N ILE A 147 16.04 -21.80 -11.43
CA ILE A 147 15.07 -22.53 -12.25
C ILE A 147 15.73 -22.98 -13.55
N VAL A 148 15.19 -24.05 -14.15
CA VAL A 148 15.78 -24.70 -15.32
C VAL A 148 14.72 -25.09 -16.35
N TRP A 149 15.01 -24.85 -17.63
CA TRP A 149 14.28 -25.41 -18.77
C TRP A 149 15.06 -26.61 -19.28
N LEU A 150 14.46 -27.80 -19.24
CA LEU A 150 15.14 -29.04 -19.63
C LEU A 150 14.87 -29.40 -21.09
N GLY A 151 15.90 -29.91 -21.78
CA GLY A 151 15.75 -30.56 -23.07
C GLY A 151 15.25 -29.66 -24.20
N VAL A 152 15.53 -28.36 -24.16
CA VAL A 152 15.14 -27.37 -25.17
C VAL A 152 15.92 -27.66 -26.47
N PRO A 153 15.27 -28.04 -27.58
CA PRO A 153 15.96 -28.19 -28.86
C PRO A 153 16.39 -26.82 -29.37
N LEU A 154 17.69 -26.67 -29.61
CA LEU A 154 18.27 -25.41 -30.04
C LEU A 154 19.02 -25.63 -31.35
N ASP A 155 18.37 -25.26 -32.45
CA ASP A 155 18.95 -25.35 -33.78
C ASP A 155 19.75 -24.08 -34.13
N PRO A 156 21.07 -24.17 -34.40
CA PRO A 156 21.86 -23.00 -34.76
C PRO A 156 21.29 -22.28 -35.99
N PRO A 157 21.31 -20.93 -36.02
CA PRO A 157 20.71 -20.15 -37.10
C PRO A 157 21.53 -20.12 -38.38
N GLY A 158 22.78 -20.59 -38.37
CA GLY A 158 23.69 -20.38 -39.49
C GLY A 158 24.32 -18.99 -39.48
N THR A 159 24.75 -18.53 -40.67
CA THR A 159 25.51 -17.28 -40.83
C THR A 159 24.65 -16.06 -41.14
N THR A 160 23.37 -16.24 -41.48
CA THR A 160 22.49 -15.18 -41.99
C THR A 160 21.32 -14.84 -41.07
N ALA A 161 21.05 -15.68 -40.06
CA ALA A 161 19.97 -15.49 -39.11
C ALA A 161 20.50 -15.35 -37.68
N THR A 162 19.64 -14.88 -36.78
CA THR A 162 19.87 -14.80 -35.33
C THR A 162 18.83 -15.66 -34.63
N ARG A 163 19.22 -16.41 -33.60
CA ARG A 163 18.28 -17.02 -32.65
C ARG A 163 18.10 -16.14 -31.44
N ILE A 164 16.87 -15.91 -31.03
CA ILE A 164 16.55 -15.14 -29.83
C ILE A 164 15.98 -16.10 -28.81
N LEU A 165 16.59 -16.21 -27.64
CA LEU A 165 15.99 -16.91 -26.49
C LEU A 165 15.56 -15.86 -25.48
N ARG A 166 14.26 -15.79 -25.18
CA ARG A 166 13.69 -14.83 -24.23
C ARG A 166 13.10 -15.54 -23.03
N ILE A 167 13.54 -15.15 -21.84
CA ILE A 167 13.00 -15.62 -20.57
C ILE A 167 11.94 -14.65 -20.08
N LYS A 168 10.78 -15.18 -19.67
CA LYS A 168 9.61 -14.43 -19.19
C LYS A 168 9.11 -14.99 -17.87
N ASN A 169 8.31 -14.18 -17.16
CA ASN A 169 7.58 -14.57 -15.94
C ASN A 169 8.46 -15.01 -14.78
N VAL A 170 9.70 -14.52 -14.72
CA VAL A 170 10.55 -14.67 -13.55
C VAL A 170 10.11 -13.62 -12.52
N ARG A 171 9.82 -14.07 -11.31
CA ARG A 171 9.48 -13.21 -10.17
C ARG A 171 10.51 -13.39 -9.08
N ALA A 172 10.88 -12.29 -8.45
CA ALA A 172 11.94 -12.21 -7.47
C ALA A 172 11.44 -11.63 -6.15
N ASN A 173 12.05 -12.07 -5.06
CA ASN A 173 11.90 -11.45 -3.75
C ASN A 173 12.79 -10.20 -3.66
N ALA A 174 12.25 -9.04 -4.02
CA ALA A 174 12.96 -7.77 -3.94
C ALA A 174 13.20 -7.33 -2.48
N ASN A 175 12.27 -7.66 -1.57
CA ASN A 175 12.36 -7.33 -0.16
C ASN A 175 13.60 -7.91 0.54
N GLN A 176 14.02 -9.11 0.16
CA GLN A 176 15.22 -9.75 0.70
C GLN A 176 16.51 -8.94 0.47
N LEU A 177 16.57 -8.14 -0.60
CA LEU A 177 17.73 -7.32 -0.93
C LEU A 177 17.69 -5.94 -0.26
N GLY A 178 16.49 -5.43 0.04
CA GLY A 178 16.28 -4.11 0.63
C GLY A 178 16.63 -2.95 -0.30
N VAL A 179 16.44 -1.72 0.21
CA VAL A 179 16.79 -0.48 -0.50
C VAL A 179 18.22 -0.06 -0.24
N SER A 180 18.85 0.53 -1.25
CA SER A 180 20.22 1.05 -1.14
C SER A 180 20.24 2.29 -0.25
N ALA A 181 21.29 2.43 0.55
CA ALA A 181 21.60 3.66 1.29
C ALA A 181 22.38 4.70 0.44
N THR A 182 22.71 4.36 -0.81
CA THR A 182 23.47 5.21 -1.73
C THR A 182 22.61 5.66 -2.91
N LEU A 183 23.14 6.52 -3.78
CA LEU A 183 22.45 6.97 -4.99
C LEU A 183 22.31 5.89 -6.07
N VAL A 184 22.95 4.72 -5.90
CA VAL A 184 22.82 3.57 -6.81
C VAL A 184 21.77 2.62 -6.23
N PRO A 185 20.64 2.38 -6.92
CA PRO A 185 19.62 1.44 -6.44
C PRO A 185 20.18 0.02 -6.28
N THR A 186 19.62 -0.75 -5.34
CA THR A 186 19.96 -2.16 -5.19
C THR A 186 19.53 -2.92 -6.44
N GLN A 187 20.40 -3.79 -6.96
CA GLN A 187 20.18 -4.49 -8.23
C GLN A 187 19.79 -5.95 -8.01
N ILE A 188 18.78 -6.42 -8.74
CA ILE A 188 18.51 -7.85 -8.91
C ILE A 188 19.36 -8.33 -10.08
N MET A 189 20.27 -9.26 -9.81
CA MET A 189 21.18 -9.82 -10.80
C MET A 189 20.70 -11.20 -11.22
N GLU A 190 20.67 -11.44 -12.52
CA GLU A 190 20.39 -12.73 -13.13
C GLU A 190 21.65 -13.26 -13.82
N TYR A 191 21.96 -14.52 -13.56
CA TYR A 191 23.02 -15.27 -14.23
C TYR A 191 22.40 -16.39 -15.04
N ILE A 192 22.91 -16.61 -16.25
CA ILE A 192 22.45 -17.68 -17.13
C ILE A 192 23.58 -18.65 -17.48
N SER A 193 23.23 -19.93 -17.53
CA SER A 193 24.08 -21.01 -17.99
C SER A 193 23.29 -21.91 -18.94
N VAL A 194 23.96 -22.39 -19.99
CA VAL A 194 23.38 -23.34 -20.95
C VAL A 194 24.32 -24.52 -21.06
N VAL A 195 23.80 -25.71 -20.80
CA VAL A 195 24.55 -26.98 -20.85
C VAL A 195 23.76 -28.02 -21.65
N GLY A 196 24.42 -28.80 -22.49
CA GLY A 196 23.69 -29.80 -23.28
C GLY A 196 24.53 -30.54 -24.30
N GLU A 197 23.85 -31.10 -25.29
CA GLU A 197 24.44 -31.88 -26.40
C GLU A 197 25.25 -31.01 -27.36
N THR A 198 25.05 -29.69 -27.32
CA THR A 198 25.84 -28.69 -28.04
C THR A 198 26.42 -27.66 -27.09
N SER A 199 27.61 -27.15 -27.41
CA SER A 199 28.24 -26.06 -26.64
C SER A 199 27.60 -24.73 -27.02
N VAL A 200 27.18 -23.96 -26.02
CA VAL A 200 26.59 -22.63 -26.20
C VAL A 200 27.35 -21.64 -25.31
N PRO A 201 28.50 -21.11 -25.76
CA PRO A 201 29.21 -20.06 -25.06
C PRO A 201 28.32 -18.81 -24.93
N ILE A 202 28.25 -18.25 -23.73
CA ILE A 202 27.47 -17.05 -23.43
C ILE A 202 28.41 -15.91 -23.09
N ASN A 203 28.42 -14.87 -23.93
CA ASN A 203 29.07 -13.61 -23.63
C ASN A 203 28.19 -12.78 -22.67
N ASN A 204 28.82 -12.17 -21.67
CA ASN A 204 28.17 -11.35 -20.65
C ASN A 204 27.02 -12.06 -19.88
N PRO A 205 27.25 -13.27 -19.32
CA PRO A 205 26.18 -14.12 -18.78
C PRO A 205 25.49 -13.57 -17.51
N GLN A 206 25.95 -12.44 -16.99
CA GLN A 206 25.39 -11.77 -15.82
C GLN A 206 24.73 -10.46 -16.26
N GLN A 207 23.44 -10.28 -15.93
CA GLN A 207 22.67 -9.10 -16.28
C GLN A 207 21.93 -8.52 -15.07
N VAL A 208 21.70 -7.21 -15.09
CA VAL A 208 20.79 -6.55 -14.14
C VAL A 208 19.37 -6.69 -14.69
N VAL A 209 18.47 -7.35 -13.96
CA VAL A 209 17.07 -7.58 -14.39
C VAL A 209 16.05 -6.79 -13.56
N GLY A 210 16.50 -5.98 -12.60
CA GLY A 210 15.63 -5.04 -11.90
C GLY A 210 16.39 -4.13 -10.94
N TYR A 211 15.80 -2.97 -10.68
CA TYR A 211 16.28 -2.01 -9.69
C TYR A 211 15.28 -1.90 -8.54
N VAL A 212 15.72 -2.13 -7.32
CA VAL A 212 14.86 -2.13 -6.12
C VAL A 212 14.82 -0.74 -5.51
N LEU A 213 13.62 -0.17 -5.41
CA LEU A 213 13.32 1.09 -4.72
C LEU A 213 12.08 0.89 -3.84
N THR A 214 11.95 1.65 -2.75
CA THR A 214 10.69 1.75 -2.00
C THR A 214 9.59 2.09 -2.99
N GLY A 215 8.48 1.36 -3.02
CA GLY A 215 7.38 1.59 -3.97
C GLY A 215 6.25 2.44 -3.41
N LEU A 216 6.08 2.43 -2.08
CA LEU A 216 4.98 3.11 -1.43
C LEU A 216 5.44 4.19 -0.44
N SER A 217 4.86 5.37 -0.58
CA SER A 217 4.83 6.38 0.47
C SER A 217 3.39 6.56 0.96
N VAL A 218 3.23 6.68 2.28
CA VAL A 218 1.91 6.81 2.91
C VAL A 218 1.82 8.06 3.78
N GLY A 219 0.64 8.67 3.84
CA GLY A 219 0.42 9.86 4.64
C GLY A 219 -1.02 10.01 5.08
N LEU A 220 -1.21 10.70 6.21
CA LEU A 220 -2.52 11.16 6.65
C LEU A 220 -2.72 12.61 6.24
N ARG A 221 -3.91 12.88 5.69
CA ARG A 221 -4.35 14.21 5.28
C ARG A 221 -5.63 14.58 6.02
N ALA A 222 -5.80 15.85 6.37
CA ALA A 222 -7.10 16.32 6.82
C ALA A 222 -8.11 16.24 5.66
N CYS A 223 -9.38 16.50 5.97
CA CYS A 223 -10.46 16.41 4.97
C CYS A 223 -10.21 17.30 3.75
N ASP A 224 -9.44 18.39 3.85
CA ASP A 224 -9.14 19.34 2.76
C ASP A 224 -7.88 18.97 1.96
N GLY A 225 -7.12 17.97 2.40
CA GLY A 225 -5.88 17.53 1.78
C GLY A 225 -4.60 18.11 2.42
N THR A 226 -4.71 18.96 3.45
CA THR A 226 -3.56 19.42 4.24
C THR A 226 -2.89 18.26 4.97
N SER A 227 -1.56 18.31 5.15
CA SER A 227 -0.85 17.24 5.83
C SER A 227 -1.13 17.26 7.33
N TYR A 228 -1.23 16.09 7.96
CA TYR A 228 -1.33 16.03 9.43
C TYR A 228 -0.16 16.73 10.15
N GLY A 229 1.03 16.75 9.55
CA GLY A 229 2.17 17.50 10.09
C GLY A 229 1.89 19.01 10.17
N ASP A 230 1.32 19.58 9.11
CA ASP A 230 0.99 21.01 9.03
C ASP A 230 -0.14 21.39 9.99
N MET A 231 -1.03 20.43 10.29
CA MET A 231 -2.10 20.57 11.28
C MET A 231 -1.64 20.38 12.74
N GLY A 232 -0.40 19.94 12.96
CA GLY A 232 0.09 19.57 14.30
C GLY A 232 -0.51 18.26 14.84
N TRP A 233 -1.04 17.40 13.97
CA TRP A 233 -1.76 16.16 14.31
C TRP A 233 -0.92 14.89 14.13
N SER A 234 0.37 15.01 13.82
CA SER A 234 1.23 13.85 13.52
C SER A 234 1.29 12.83 14.67
N SER A 235 1.24 13.29 15.92
CA SER A 235 1.28 12.45 17.13
C SER A 235 -0.07 12.24 17.80
N THR A 236 -1.11 13.00 17.45
CA THR A 236 -2.44 12.95 18.09
C THR A 236 -3.55 12.46 17.17
N GLY A 237 -3.35 12.51 15.86
CA GLY A 237 -4.39 12.29 14.87
C GLY A 237 -5.46 13.39 14.88
N TYR A 238 -6.53 13.16 14.12
CA TYR A 238 -7.71 14.03 14.12
C TYR A 238 -8.30 14.17 15.54
N PRO A 239 -8.49 15.40 16.06
CA PRO A 239 -9.04 15.61 17.39
C PRO A 239 -10.57 15.47 17.38
N ALA A 240 -11.08 14.52 18.14
CA ALA A 240 -12.50 14.30 18.39
C ALA A 240 -12.82 14.41 19.90
N LEU A 241 -14.06 14.74 20.20
CA LEU A 241 -14.53 15.01 21.57
C LEU A 241 -15.66 14.06 21.93
N GLN A 242 -15.58 13.43 23.09
CA GLN A 242 -16.55 12.42 23.55
C GLN A 242 -17.99 12.96 23.62
N CYS A 243 -18.17 14.24 23.91
CA CYS A 243 -19.49 14.87 24.06
C CYS A 243 -20.09 15.39 22.75
N ASN A 244 -19.33 15.41 21.66
CA ASN A 244 -19.81 15.89 20.37
C ASN A 244 -19.98 14.70 19.45
N SER A 245 -21.22 14.29 19.17
CA SER A 245 -21.48 13.24 18.18
C SER A 245 -20.88 13.62 16.82
N ILE A 246 -20.38 12.62 16.10
CA ILE A 246 -19.88 12.76 14.73
C ILE A 246 -20.60 11.70 13.89
N ASN A 247 -21.20 12.06 12.75
CA ASN A 247 -21.87 11.08 11.87
C ASN A 247 -22.89 10.24 12.65
N ALA A 248 -23.71 10.92 13.47
CA ALA A 248 -24.55 10.29 14.49
C ALA A 248 -25.64 9.40 13.88
N ASP A 249 -26.22 9.87 12.77
CA ASP A 249 -27.23 9.12 12.02
C ASP A 249 -26.60 7.87 11.38
N THR A 250 -25.42 8.02 10.75
CA THR A 250 -24.65 6.90 10.19
C THR A 250 -24.18 5.89 11.25
N TYR A 251 -23.94 6.35 12.48
CA TYR A 251 -23.65 5.46 13.61
C TYR A 251 -24.88 4.62 13.99
N GLY A 252 -26.09 5.19 13.92
CA GLY A 252 -27.34 4.48 14.18
C GLY A 252 -27.72 3.50 13.07
N SER A 253 -27.43 3.83 11.80
CA SER A 253 -27.62 2.96 10.65
C SER A 253 -26.63 3.28 9.53
N SER A 254 -25.95 2.26 9.01
CA SER A 254 -24.96 2.42 7.93
C SER A 254 -25.52 2.93 6.60
N SER A 255 -26.85 2.93 6.45
CA SER A 255 -27.57 3.45 5.28
C SER A 255 -27.73 4.96 5.28
N GLU A 256 -27.59 5.61 6.43
CA GLU A 256 -27.73 7.06 6.54
C GLU A 256 -26.49 7.78 6.01
N THR A 257 -26.70 8.96 5.42
CA THR A 257 -25.62 9.79 4.90
C THR A 257 -24.77 10.40 6.01
N LEU A 258 -23.51 10.70 5.72
CA LEU A 258 -22.61 11.42 6.62
C LEU A 258 -23.10 12.87 6.84
N ASP A 259 -23.46 13.22 8.08
CA ASP A 259 -23.91 14.56 8.48
C ASP A 259 -22.72 15.48 8.87
N ASN A 260 -21.56 14.91 9.16
CA ASN A 260 -20.34 15.61 9.60
C ASN A 260 -19.13 15.33 8.70
N ASN A 261 -19.36 14.93 7.45
CA ASN A 261 -18.31 14.72 6.45
C ASN A 261 -17.32 13.61 6.86
N ILE A 262 -16.25 13.42 6.07
CA ILE A 262 -15.09 12.61 6.46
C ILE A 262 -14.19 13.43 7.40
N GLN A 263 -13.51 12.75 8.32
CA GLN A 263 -12.61 13.42 9.27
C GLN A 263 -11.19 13.53 8.69
N PHE A 264 -10.77 12.56 7.88
CA PHE A 264 -9.45 12.54 7.27
C PHE A 264 -9.37 11.65 6.04
N ARG A 265 -8.23 11.72 5.34
CA ARG A 265 -7.93 10.89 4.16
C ARG A 265 -6.66 10.08 4.38
N LEU A 266 -6.66 8.86 3.87
CA LEU A 266 -5.50 8.00 3.73
C LEU A 266 -4.89 8.27 2.35
N ARG A 267 -3.66 8.79 2.31
CA ARG A 267 -2.92 8.97 1.06
C ARG A 267 -1.95 7.84 0.84
N PHE A 268 -2.05 7.20 -0.32
CA PHE A 268 -1.06 6.27 -0.86
C PHE A 268 -0.42 6.94 -2.08
N SER A 269 0.90 6.94 -2.17
CA SER A 269 1.65 7.56 -3.25
C SER A 269 2.69 6.62 -3.79
N GLU A 270 2.74 6.50 -5.12
CA GLU A 270 3.86 5.88 -5.80
C GLU A 270 5.09 6.78 -5.64
N THR A 271 6.21 6.16 -5.33
CA THR A 271 7.52 6.81 -5.28
C THR A 271 8.22 6.77 -6.64
N PHE A 272 7.81 5.86 -7.52
CA PHE A 272 8.22 5.74 -8.91
C PHE A 272 7.03 5.25 -9.76
N ALA A 273 6.99 5.63 -11.04
CA ALA A 273 5.91 5.24 -11.94
C ALA A 273 5.83 3.71 -12.05
N SER A 274 4.63 3.14 -12.20
CA SER A 274 4.36 1.69 -12.25
C SER A 274 4.47 0.94 -10.92
N SER A 275 4.59 1.61 -9.78
CA SER A 275 4.49 0.93 -8.49
C SER A 275 3.04 0.47 -8.22
N PHE A 276 2.05 1.20 -8.73
CA PHE A 276 0.66 0.77 -8.79
C PHE A 276 0.38 0.12 -10.13
N LYS A 277 -0.17 -1.09 -10.10
CA LYS A 277 -0.47 -1.87 -11.29
C LYS A 277 -1.85 -2.47 -11.16
N LYS A 278 -2.65 -2.32 -12.22
CA LYS A 278 -3.88 -3.09 -12.37
C LYS A 278 -3.56 -4.57 -12.62
N ARG A 279 -4.55 -5.45 -12.44
CA ARG A 279 -4.35 -6.91 -12.55
C ARG A 279 -3.90 -7.34 -13.95
N SER A 280 -4.60 -6.89 -14.99
CA SER A 280 -4.33 -7.20 -16.40
C SER A 280 -4.73 -6.03 -17.31
N VAL A 281 -4.38 -6.08 -18.60
CA VAL A 281 -4.75 -5.02 -19.55
C VAL A 281 -6.26 -4.85 -19.72
N ALA A 282 -7.05 -5.91 -19.51
CA ALA A 282 -8.51 -5.85 -19.55
C ALA A 282 -9.15 -5.38 -18.23
N THR A 283 -8.36 -5.15 -17.18
CA THR A 283 -8.88 -4.57 -15.95
C THR A 283 -9.32 -3.13 -16.24
N ASP A 284 -10.59 -2.88 -15.94
CA ASP A 284 -11.26 -1.59 -15.96
C ASP A 284 -12.14 -1.52 -14.69
N PRO A 285 -12.28 -0.37 -14.01
CA PRO A 285 -13.23 -0.15 -12.91
C PRO A 285 -14.60 -0.85 -13.01
N ALA A 286 -15.17 -1.05 -14.20
CA ALA A 286 -16.45 -1.74 -14.41
C ALA A 286 -16.37 -3.28 -14.55
N ALA A 287 -15.18 -3.85 -14.82
CA ALA A 287 -14.97 -5.27 -15.14
C ALA A 287 -13.59 -5.79 -14.67
N THR A 288 -13.31 -5.59 -13.40
CA THR A 288 -12.01 -5.77 -12.74
C THR A 288 -11.55 -7.23 -12.55
N GLY A 289 -12.46 -8.20 -12.66
CA GLY A 289 -12.15 -9.63 -12.70
C GLY A 289 -11.67 -10.13 -14.07
N ALA A 290 -11.77 -9.31 -15.13
CA ALA A 290 -11.39 -9.69 -16.49
C ALA A 290 -9.87 -9.87 -16.61
N ALA A 291 -9.49 -10.92 -17.34
CA ALA A 291 -8.12 -11.15 -17.79
C ALA A 291 -8.12 -11.19 -19.32
N ALA A 292 -7.26 -10.39 -19.94
CA ALA A 292 -7.00 -10.46 -21.37
C ALA A 292 -5.62 -11.03 -21.63
N GLU A 293 -5.47 -11.61 -22.82
CA GLU A 293 -4.21 -12.09 -23.36
C GLU A 293 -3.16 -10.95 -23.38
N GLN A 294 -1.96 -11.28 -22.90
CA GLN A 294 -0.76 -10.45 -22.89
C GLN A 294 0.41 -11.29 -23.40
N SER A 295 0.25 -11.82 -24.60
CA SER A 295 1.10 -12.87 -25.16
C SER A 295 2.12 -12.36 -26.17
N THR A 296 2.31 -11.04 -26.33
CA THR A 296 3.37 -10.53 -27.19
C THR A 296 4.71 -10.59 -26.44
N PRO A 297 5.75 -11.28 -26.96
CA PRO A 297 7.03 -11.44 -26.25
C PRO A 297 7.70 -10.11 -25.88
N THR A 298 7.49 -9.06 -26.68
CA THR A 298 8.03 -7.71 -26.45
C THR A 298 7.35 -6.93 -25.32
N GLY A 299 6.22 -7.42 -24.78
CA GLY A 299 5.48 -6.73 -23.72
C GLY A 299 4.65 -5.53 -24.20
N VAL A 300 4.47 -5.38 -25.52
CA VAL A 300 3.66 -4.33 -26.13
C VAL A 300 2.72 -4.97 -27.14
N ASN A 301 1.45 -4.59 -27.12
CA ASN A 301 0.51 -5.01 -28.14
C ASN A 301 0.92 -4.42 -29.51
N PRO A 302 1.25 -5.23 -30.53
CA PRO A 302 1.75 -4.72 -31.80
C PRO A 302 0.67 -3.99 -32.61
N ALA A 303 -0.62 -4.29 -32.37
CA ALA A 303 -1.73 -3.66 -33.09
C ALA A 303 -2.14 -2.31 -32.48
N THR A 304 -2.04 -2.16 -31.15
CA THR A 304 -2.52 -0.95 -30.44
C THR A 304 -1.40 -0.10 -29.85
N GLY A 305 -0.17 -0.61 -29.76
CA GLY A 305 0.93 0.04 -29.03
C GLY A 305 0.77 0.03 -27.51
N LEU A 306 -0.25 -0.65 -26.98
CA LEU A 306 -0.51 -0.70 -25.53
C LEU A 306 0.61 -1.45 -24.80
N LEU A 307 1.23 -0.79 -23.82
CA LEU A 307 2.23 -1.39 -22.93
C LEU A 307 1.57 -2.34 -21.92
N TYR A 308 2.11 -3.55 -21.77
CA TYR A 308 1.66 -4.54 -20.80
C TYR A 308 2.30 -4.31 -19.42
N ASN A 309 2.03 -3.16 -18.81
CA ASN A 309 2.49 -2.82 -17.46
C ASN A 309 1.41 -3.14 -16.41
N THR A 310 1.25 -4.42 -16.11
CA THR A 310 0.24 -4.92 -15.16
C THR A 310 0.86 -5.91 -14.20
N GLU A 311 0.13 -6.35 -13.17
CA GLU A 311 0.63 -7.40 -12.28
C GLU A 311 0.76 -8.76 -13.01
N THR A 312 -0.03 -8.96 -14.07
CA THR A 312 0.07 -10.12 -14.96
C THR A 312 1.26 -9.93 -15.90
N GLY A 313 2.12 -10.94 -15.96
CA GLY A 313 3.25 -10.98 -16.90
C GLY A 313 2.83 -11.40 -18.30
N PHE A 314 3.69 -12.15 -18.99
CA PHE A 314 3.34 -12.82 -20.22
C PHE A 314 2.25 -13.85 -19.95
N TYR A 315 1.10 -13.71 -20.60
CA TYR A 315 -0.06 -14.58 -20.38
C TYR A 315 -0.75 -14.89 -21.69
N ASN A 316 -0.84 -16.17 -22.03
CA ASN A 316 -1.58 -16.65 -23.20
C ASN A 316 -2.64 -17.68 -22.74
N PRO A 317 -3.93 -17.30 -22.70
CA PRO A 317 -5.01 -18.21 -22.30
C PRO A 317 -5.23 -19.36 -23.30
N ASN A 318 -4.73 -19.24 -24.53
CA ASN A 318 -4.90 -20.22 -25.60
C ASN A 318 -3.89 -21.37 -25.54
N PHE A 319 -2.94 -21.33 -24.60
CA PHE A 319 -2.04 -22.46 -24.36
C PHE A 319 -2.79 -23.67 -23.77
N PRO A 320 -2.22 -24.88 -23.85
CA PRO A 320 -2.77 -26.05 -23.17
C PRO A 320 -2.89 -25.86 -21.65
N SER A 321 -3.89 -26.48 -21.04
CA SER A 321 -4.03 -26.52 -19.58
C SER A 321 -3.06 -27.47 -18.89
N THR A 322 -2.37 -28.31 -19.65
CA THR A 322 -1.29 -29.17 -19.15
C THR A 322 -0.27 -28.33 -18.38
N ASN A 323 0.08 -28.76 -17.16
CA ASN A 323 1.01 -28.06 -16.29
C ASN A 323 0.61 -26.59 -15.97
N ASN A 324 -0.70 -26.27 -16.05
CA ASN A 324 -1.25 -24.93 -15.84
C ASN A 324 -0.65 -23.87 -16.77
N LEU A 325 -0.18 -24.26 -17.96
CA LEU A 325 0.48 -23.35 -18.89
C LEU A 325 -0.47 -22.24 -19.40
N ASN A 326 -1.75 -22.55 -19.56
CA ASN A 326 -2.79 -21.58 -19.92
C ASN A 326 -3.03 -20.48 -18.87
N ILE A 327 -2.45 -20.58 -17.67
CA ILE A 327 -2.50 -19.56 -16.61
C ILE A 327 -1.11 -19.08 -16.16
N ALA A 328 -0.05 -19.43 -16.92
CA ALA A 328 1.30 -18.92 -16.68
C ALA A 328 1.33 -17.39 -16.79
N GLY A 329 1.95 -16.72 -15.81
CA GLY A 329 2.06 -15.28 -15.74
C GLY A 329 0.83 -14.56 -15.19
N LEU A 330 -0.34 -15.21 -15.12
CA LEU A 330 -1.60 -14.60 -14.68
C LEU A 330 -1.59 -14.21 -13.20
N ALA A 331 -1.76 -12.92 -12.92
CA ALA A 331 -1.87 -12.40 -11.57
C ALA A 331 -3.22 -12.77 -10.92
N THR A 332 -3.20 -12.91 -9.60
CA THR A 332 -4.39 -13.15 -8.79
C THR A 332 -5.24 -11.87 -8.68
N ASN A 333 -4.59 -10.72 -8.50
CA ASN A 333 -5.22 -9.42 -8.27
C ASN A 333 -4.31 -8.28 -8.79
N GLY A 334 -4.86 -7.06 -8.88
CA GLY A 334 -4.06 -5.85 -9.02
C GLY A 334 -3.29 -5.54 -7.73
N THR A 335 -2.44 -4.52 -7.74
CA THR A 335 -1.85 -3.97 -6.51
C THR A 335 -2.97 -3.64 -5.52
N ARG A 336 -2.86 -4.08 -4.26
CA ARG A 336 -3.81 -3.69 -3.21
C ARG A 336 -3.17 -2.74 -2.21
N LEU A 337 -3.94 -1.78 -1.74
CA LEU A 337 -3.59 -0.79 -0.73
C LEU A 337 -4.37 -1.13 0.53
N ARG A 338 -3.68 -1.39 1.64
CA ARG A 338 -4.26 -1.86 2.88
C ARG A 338 -4.09 -0.83 3.99
N ALA A 339 -5.15 -0.63 4.77
CA ALA A 339 -5.17 0.16 5.99
C ALA A 339 -5.65 -0.68 7.16
N VAL A 340 -4.87 -0.74 8.23
CA VAL A 340 -5.18 -1.47 9.46
C VAL A 340 -5.39 -0.47 10.58
N PHE A 341 -6.63 -0.32 11.01
CA PHE A 341 -6.99 0.48 12.19
C PHE A 341 -6.81 -0.39 13.43
N THR A 342 -6.24 0.18 14.49
CA THR A 342 -6.09 -0.46 15.80
C THR A 342 -6.42 0.52 16.91
N ASN A 343 -6.74 0.01 18.10
CA ASN A 343 -7.13 0.81 19.26
C ASN A 343 -8.32 1.75 18.98
N VAL A 344 -9.23 1.37 18.09
CA VAL A 344 -10.47 2.11 17.86
C VAL A 344 -11.31 2.08 19.14
N PRO A 345 -11.63 3.24 19.76
CA PRO A 345 -12.36 3.25 21.02
C PRO A 345 -13.75 2.61 20.93
N ALA A 346 -14.23 2.07 22.05
CA ALA A 346 -15.56 1.47 22.12
C ALA A 346 -16.66 2.49 21.76
N GLY A 347 -17.70 2.07 21.04
CA GLY A 347 -18.77 2.97 20.61
C GLY A 347 -18.40 3.89 19.43
N VAL A 348 -17.30 3.60 18.73
CA VAL A 348 -16.93 4.22 17.45
C VAL A 348 -17.13 3.23 16.32
N ALA A 349 -17.80 3.66 15.26
CA ALA A 349 -17.82 2.99 13.97
C ALA A 349 -16.91 3.74 12.98
N LEU A 350 -16.32 2.99 12.05
CA LEU A 350 -15.50 3.54 10.97
C LEU A 350 -16.15 3.24 9.63
N TYR A 351 -16.10 4.23 8.74
CA TYR A 351 -16.53 4.12 7.36
C TYR A 351 -15.40 4.59 6.46
N VAL A 352 -15.27 3.96 5.30
CA VAL A 352 -14.28 4.35 4.30
C VAL A 352 -14.91 4.48 2.93
N SER A 353 -14.34 5.35 2.08
CA SER A 353 -14.84 5.52 0.72
C SER A 353 -14.61 4.25 -0.11
N THR A 354 -15.61 3.86 -0.90
CA THR A 354 -15.51 2.66 -1.77
C THR A 354 -14.63 2.89 -2.99
N THR A 355 -14.40 4.15 -3.36
CA THR A 355 -13.49 4.59 -4.42
C THR A 355 -12.65 5.77 -3.94
N GLU A 356 -11.70 6.21 -4.77
CA GLU A 356 -10.85 7.36 -4.45
C GLU A 356 -11.63 8.67 -4.30
N VAL A 357 -11.31 9.44 -3.25
CA VAL A 357 -11.83 10.80 -3.05
C VAL A 357 -10.96 11.85 -3.73
N SER A 358 -9.71 11.51 -4.04
CA SER A 358 -8.78 12.32 -4.81
C SER A 358 -7.70 11.42 -5.41
N ALA A 359 -7.26 11.70 -6.63
CA ALA A 359 -6.15 11.00 -7.26
C ALA A 359 -5.40 11.92 -8.23
N THR A 360 -4.19 11.52 -8.60
CA THR A 360 -3.46 12.07 -9.76
C THR A 360 -3.17 10.97 -10.76
N GLU A 361 -2.74 11.35 -11.96
CA GLU A 361 -2.38 10.39 -13.03
C GLU A 361 -3.49 9.39 -13.35
N SER A 362 -4.74 9.78 -13.14
CA SER A 362 -5.94 8.94 -13.33
C SER A 362 -5.93 7.64 -12.52
N ASN A 363 -5.15 7.54 -11.44
CA ASN A 363 -5.13 6.35 -10.59
C ASN A 363 -6.54 6.07 -10.03
N LYS A 364 -6.99 4.81 -10.14
CA LYS A 364 -8.30 4.32 -9.70
C LYS A 364 -8.15 3.17 -8.72
N GLY A 365 -9.00 3.16 -7.69
CA GLY A 365 -9.02 2.11 -6.69
C GLY A 365 -10.43 1.78 -6.23
N VAL A 366 -10.70 0.51 -5.98
CA VAL A 366 -12.02 0.03 -5.52
C VAL A 366 -11.85 -0.76 -4.24
N LEU A 367 -12.67 -0.46 -3.23
CA LEU A 367 -12.72 -1.19 -1.97
C LEU A 367 -13.16 -2.64 -2.23
N VAL A 368 -12.39 -3.59 -1.72
CA VAL A 368 -12.64 -5.01 -1.88
C VAL A 368 -12.72 -5.72 -0.53
N THR A 369 -13.59 -6.72 -0.46
CA THR A 369 -13.69 -7.61 0.69
C THR A 369 -12.54 -8.61 0.65
N THR A 370 -11.76 -8.67 1.72
CA THR A 370 -10.58 -9.53 1.84
C THR A 370 -10.50 -10.16 3.23
N ASP A 371 -9.55 -11.06 3.42
CA ASP A 371 -9.08 -11.40 4.76
C ASP A 371 -8.26 -10.25 5.40
N ALA A 372 -7.75 -10.48 6.62
CA ALA A 372 -6.97 -9.49 7.37
C ALA A 372 -5.61 -9.16 6.72
N ASN A 373 -5.09 -10.01 5.84
CA ASN A 373 -3.85 -9.80 5.11
C ASN A 373 -4.08 -9.08 3.77
N GLY A 374 -5.34 -8.88 3.37
CA GLY A 374 -5.71 -8.32 2.09
C GLY A 374 -5.75 -9.33 0.96
N GLU A 375 -5.72 -10.64 1.26
CA GLU A 375 -5.89 -11.73 0.31
C GLU A 375 -7.37 -12.05 0.09
N GLY A 376 -7.70 -12.54 -1.10
CA GLY A 376 -9.06 -12.94 -1.46
C GLY A 376 -9.36 -12.68 -2.93
N ALA A 377 -10.37 -13.36 -3.47
CA ALA A 377 -10.88 -13.09 -4.80
C ALA A 377 -11.35 -11.62 -4.94
N TYR A 378 -11.37 -11.09 -6.15
CA TYR A 378 -11.95 -9.78 -6.38
C TYR A 378 -13.44 -9.78 -6.00
N SER A 379 -13.77 -9.04 -4.94
CA SER A 379 -15.13 -8.93 -4.41
C SER A 379 -15.35 -7.47 -4.00
N PRO A 380 -15.88 -6.61 -4.90
CA PRO A 380 -16.01 -5.20 -4.62
C PRO A 380 -17.04 -4.99 -3.51
N THR A 381 -16.69 -4.19 -2.51
CA THR A 381 -17.58 -3.87 -1.41
C THR A 381 -18.57 -2.79 -1.84
N ALA A 382 -19.86 -3.11 -1.83
CA ALA A 382 -20.91 -2.14 -2.11
C ALA A 382 -20.94 -1.06 -1.02
N ALA A 383 -21.23 0.18 -1.41
CA ALA A 383 -21.48 1.25 -0.47
C ALA A 383 -22.79 1.00 0.28
N THR A 384 -22.81 1.24 1.60
CA THR A 384 -24.04 1.21 2.38
C THR A 384 -24.78 2.53 2.34
N ASN A 385 -24.05 3.64 2.14
CA ASN A 385 -24.61 4.97 1.88
C ASN A 385 -23.81 5.71 0.80
N THR A 386 -24.45 6.69 0.18
CA THR A 386 -23.81 7.63 -0.75
C THR A 386 -23.97 9.02 -0.17
N SER A 387 -22.85 9.67 0.14
CA SER A 387 -22.84 10.94 0.86
C SER A 387 -22.22 12.03 -0.01
N THR A 388 -22.90 13.17 -0.08
CA THR A 388 -22.33 14.41 -0.62
C THR A 388 -21.61 15.12 0.52
N ILE A 389 -20.31 15.29 0.37
CA ILE A 389 -19.45 15.92 1.37
C ILE A 389 -18.84 17.21 0.80
N THR A 390 -18.43 18.11 1.69
CA THR A 390 -17.90 19.44 1.36
C THR A 390 -16.38 19.53 1.44
N CYS A 391 -15.70 18.47 1.89
CA CYS A 391 -14.28 18.46 2.21
C CYS A 391 -13.70 17.05 2.02
N PRO A 392 -13.18 16.67 0.83
CA PRO A 392 -13.25 17.42 -0.43
C PRO A 392 -14.70 17.58 -0.89
N SER A 393 -15.01 18.59 -1.69
CA SER A 393 -16.36 18.73 -2.25
C SER A 393 -16.64 17.64 -3.30
N GLY A 394 -17.70 16.86 -3.12
CA GLY A 394 -18.14 15.84 -4.09
C GLY A 394 -19.05 14.79 -3.46
N THR A 395 -19.36 13.73 -4.22
CA THR A 395 -20.27 12.67 -3.79
C THR A 395 -19.59 11.32 -3.93
N TRP A 396 -19.56 10.54 -2.84
CA TRP A 396 -18.89 9.24 -2.80
C TRP A 396 -19.72 8.21 -2.04
N GLY A 397 -19.53 6.94 -2.40
CA GLY A 397 -20.05 5.80 -1.65
C GLY A 397 -19.15 5.48 -0.46
N PHE A 398 -19.75 5.15 0.67
CA PHE A 398 -19.06 4.73 1.89
C PHE A 398 -19.53 3.36 2.35
N ALA A 399 -18.60 2.56 2.87
CA ALA A 399 -18.87 1.25 3.45
C ALA A 399 -18.27 1.16 4.86
N PRO A 400 -18.93 0.44 5.79
CA PRO A 400 -18.42 0.24 7.14
C PRO A 400 -17.17 -0.62 7.14
N VAL A 401 -16.22 -0.31 8.01
CA VAL A 401 -15.09 -1.18 8.33
C VAL A 401 -15.49 -2.07 9.50
N ALA A 402 -15.47 -3.38 9.29
CA ALA A 402 -15.76 -4.34 10.35
C ALA A 402 -14.69 -4.25 11.45
N LEU A 403 -15.12 -4.01 12.69
CA LEU A 403 -14.24 -3.89 13.85
C LEU A 403 -14.39 -5.12 14.76
N SER A 404 -13.26 -5.71 15.15
CA SER A 404 -13.19 -6.74 16.18
C SER A 404 -12.11 -6.37 17.18
N GLY A 405 -12.48 -6.22 18.47
CA GLY A 405 -11.55 -5.80 19.52
C GLY A 405 -10.86 -4.45 19.25
N GLY A 406 -11.55 -3.51 18.58
CA GLY A 406 -10.97 -2.21 18.20
C GLY A 406 -9.99 -2.26 17.01
N THR A 407 -9.92 -3.40 16.32
CA THR A 407 -9.10 -3.56 15.09
C THR A 407 -10.00 -3.75 13.88
N GLY A 408 -9.66 -3.09 12.76
CA GLY A 408 -10.37 -3.22 11.49
C GLY A 408 -9.44 -3.06 10.30
N VAL A 409 -9.81 -3.64 9.16
CA VAL A 409 -8.99 -3.62 7.93
C VAL A 409 -9.84 -3.13 6.76
N ALA A 410 -9.27 -2.21 5.98
CA ALA A 410 -9.82 -1.77 4.69
C ALA A 410 -8.78 -1.99 3.59
N VAL A 411 -9.22 -2.51 2.44
CA VAL A 411 -8.33 -2.84 1.32
C VAL A 411 -8.92 -2.37 0.01
N TRP A 412 -8.15 -1.61 -0.76
CA TRP A 412 -8.53 -1.17 -2.11
C TRP A 412 -7.65 -1.84 -3.15
N GLU A 413 -8.26 -2.38 -4.20
CA GLU A 413 -7.54 -2.90 -5.36
C GLU A 413 -7.41 -1.81 -6.43
N ILE A 414 -6.20 -1.63 -6.96
CA ILE A 414 -5.92 -0.73 -8.07
C ILE A 414 -6.54 -1.30 -9.34
N THR A 415 -7.44 -0.52 -9.94
CA THR A 415 -8.17 -0.90 -11.15
C THR A 415 -7.65 -0.17 -12.38
N ASP A 416 -7.00 0.98 -12.19
CA ASP A 416 -6.29 1.70 -13.23
C ASP A 416 -5.14 2.54 -12.64
N ALA A 417 -4.05 2.68 -13.40
CA ALA A 417 -2.88 3.47 -13.01
C ALA A 417 -2.02 3.84 -14.22
N ASN A 418 -1.40 5.02 -14.20
CA ASN A 418 -0.48 5.44 -15.25
C ASN A 418 0.89 4.75 -15.12
N ALA A 419 1.27 3.97 -16.12
CA ALA A 419 2.55 3.28 -16.15
C ALA A 419 3.78 4.20 -16.28
N LEU A 420 3.58 5.45 -16.74
CA LEU A 420 4.65 6.36 -17.16
C LEU A 420 4.88 7.53 -16.20
N ALA A 421 3.98 7.73 -15.23
CA ALA A 421 4.09 8.81 -14.24
C ALA A 421 3.69 8.30 -12.86
N ALA A 422 4.47 8.66 -11.84
CA ALA A 422 4.14 8.32 -10.46
C ALA A 422 2.94 9.14 -9.98
N GLY A 423 1.89 8.47 -9.53
CA GLY A 423 0.68 9.11 -9.04
C GLY A 423 0.46 8.93 -7.54
N ARG A 424 -0.66 9.47 -7.07
CA ARG A 424 -1.19 9.24 -5.72
C ARG A 424 -2.69 9.01 -5.75
N ILE A 425 -3.19 8.38 -4.70
CA ILE A 425 -4.60 8.09 -4.50
C ILE A 425 -4.95 8.28 -3.02
N ASP A 426 -6.05 8.97 -2.76
CA ASP A 426 -6.55 9.26 -1.43
C ASP A 426 -7.92 8.58 -1.23
N PHE A 427 -8.10 7.93 -0.08
CA PHE A 427 -9.39 7.37 0.35
C PHE A 427 -9.89 8.10 1.61
N GLY A 428 -11.19 8.41 1.64
CA GLY A 428 -11.79 9.12 2.77
C GLY A 428 -12.10 8.17 3.93
N VAL A 429 -11.90 8.65 5.16
CA VAL A 429 -12.27 7.94 6.40
C VAL A 429 -13.25 8.80 7.18
N ALA A 430 -14.43 8.25 7.43
CA ALA A 430 -15.43 8.83 8.31
C ALA A 430 -15.45 8.06 9.64
N ILE A 431 -15.41 8.83 10.73
CA ILE A 431 -15.62 8.34 12.09
C ILE A 431 -17.10 8.59 12.40
N ALA A 432 -17.76 7.63 13.04
CA ALA A 432 -19.15 7.76 13.44
C ALA A 432 -19.34 7.32 14.89
N TYR A 433 -19.95 8.17 15.72
CA TYR A 433 -20.35 7.85 17.08
C TYR A 433 -21.43 8.81 17.59
N LYS A 434 -22.19 8.34 18.59
CA LYS A 434 -23.15 9.16 19.33
C LYS A 434 -22.64 9.44 20.73
N ALA A 435 -22.59 10.71 21.11
CA ALA A 435 -22.17 11.13 22.44
C ALA A 435 -23.14 10.61 23.52
N ASN A 436 -22.57 9.93 24.53
CA ASN A 436 -23.24 9.54 25.76
C ASN A 436 -22.17 9.45 26.88
N THR A 437 -21.73 10.62 27.34
CA THR A 437 -20.68 10.76 28.36
C THR A 437 -21.02 10.07 29.68
N ALA A 438 -22.32 9.99 30.03
CA ALA A 438 -22.77 9.28 31.22
C ALA A 438 -22.47 7.77 31.17
N ALA A 439 -22.45 7.18 29.97
CA ALA A 439 -22.07 5.78 29.74
C ALA A 439 -20.61 5.61 29.30
N ASN A 440 -19.80 6.67 29.33
CA ASN A 440 -18.44 6.70 28.78
C ASN A 440 -18.38 6.28 27.30
N LEU A 441 -19.36 6.72 26.50
CA LEU A 441 -19.44 6.45 25.07
C LEU A 441 -19.37 7.75 24.24
N PRO A 442 -18.59 7.75 23.14
CA PRO A 442 -17.57 6.75 22.80
C PRO A 442 -16.48 6.68 23.88
N GLY A 443 -15.76 5.57 23.96
CA GLY A 443 -14.59 5.47 24.81
C GLY A 443 -13.56 6.55 24.46
N VAL A 444 -12.81 7.00 25.46
CA VAL A 444 -11.67 7.90 25.23
C VAL A 444 -10.43 7.11 24.82
N GLY A 445 -9.57 7.71 24.02
CA GLY A 445 -8.32 7.07 23.58
C GLY A 445 -7.95 7.42 22.16
N MET A 446 -6.79 6.92 21.75
CA MET A 446 -6.22 7.15 20.42
C MET A 446 -6.35 5.89 19.57
N ALA A 447 -6.93 6.04 18.39
CA ALA A 447 -6.86 5.06 17.33
C ALA A 447 -5.64 5.31 16.46
N SER A 448 -5.03 4.23 15.98
CA SER A 448 -3.92 4.30 15.02
C SER A 448 -4.26 3.59 13.72
N VAL A 449 -3.59 3.98 12.64
CA VAL A 449 -3.70 3.31 11.34
C VAL A 449 -2.31 3.01 10.78
N ALA A 450 -2.09 1.76 10.36
CA ALA A 450 -0.92 1.35 9.60
C ALA A 450 -1.34 1.13 8.13
N MET A 451 -0.54 1.62 7.19
CA MET A 451 -0.83 1.56 5.76
C MET A 451 0.30 0.84 5.02
N SER A 452 -0.03 -0.07 4.12
CA SER A 452 0.94 -0.90 3.38
C SER A 452 0.37 -1.35 2.02
N PHE A 453 1.21 -1.98 1.20
CA PHE A 453 0.71 -2.83 0.13
C PHE A 453 0.08 -4.12 0.71
N ALA A 454 -0.75 -4.75 -0.12
CA ALA A 454 -1.37 -6.04 0.13
C ALA A 454 -1.51 -6.86 -1.16
N PRO A 455 -1.70 -8.19 -1.08
CA PRO A 455 -1.73 -9.00 0.14
C PRO A 455 -0.38 -9.04 0.86
N VAL A 456 -0.39 -8.96 2.19
CA VAL A 456 0.82 -9.17 3.00
C VAL A 456 1.08 -10.67 3.17
N SER A 457 2.34 -11.08 3.15
CA SER A 457 2.73 -12.49 3.20
C SER A 457 4.10 -12.67 3.86
N THR A 458 4.35 -13.88 4.35
CA THR A 458 5.65 -14.33 4.84
C THR A 458 6.33 -15.32 3.89
N LEU A 459 5.72 -15.59 2.73
CA LEU A 459 6.15 -16.61 1.77
C LEU A 459 7.17 -16.03 0.77
N THR A 460 8.44 -16.38 0.96
CA THR A 460 9.60 -15.77 0.30
C THR A 460 10.25 -16.64 -0.80
N THR A 461 9.67 -17.81 -1.11
CA THR A 461 10.21 -18.77 -2.10
C THR A 461 9.10 -19.38 -2.96
N SER A 462 9.43 -19.81 -4.18
CA SER A 462 8.49 -20.48 -5.09
C SER A 462 7.91 -21.78 -4.52
N ASN A 463 8.68 -22.56 -3.76
CA ASN A 463 8.18 -23.84 -3.21
C ASN A 463 7.03 -23.66 -2.21
N ALA A 464 6.90 -22.47 -1.63
CA ALA A 464 5.81 -22.10 -0.74
C ALA A 464 4.62 -21.45 -1.48
N SER A 465 4.73 -21.28 -2.81
CA SER A 465 3.88 -20.37 -3.61
C SER A 465 2.75 -21.04 -4.41
N LYS A 466 2.40 -22.31 -4.16
CA LYS A 466 1.44 -23.07 -5.00
C LYS A 466 0.07 -22.35 -5.16
N THR A 467 -0.39 -21.70 -4.10
CA THR A 467 -1.65 -20.93 -4.07
C THR A 467 -1.46 -19.48 -3.67
N SER A 468 -0.22 -19.03 -3.45
CA SER A 468 0.04 -17.68 -2.95
C SER A 468 -0.38 -16.61 -3.94
N PRO A 469 -0.84 -15.45 -3.44
CA PRO A 469 -1.25 -14.37 -4.31
C PRO A 469 -0.07 -13.80 -5.09
N LEU A 470 -0.37 -13.35 -6.29
CA LEU A 470 0.50 -12.55 -7.15
C LEU A 470 -0.27 -11.27 -7.51
N PRO A 471 0.22 -10.07 -7.12
CA PRO A 471 1.42 -9.81 -6.32
C PRO A 471 1.25 -10.20 -4.83
N ARG A 472 2.34 -10.12 -4.06
CA ARG A 472 2.34 -10.20 -2.59
C ARG A 472 3.53 -9.45 -1.99
N PHE A 473 3.38 -8.97 -0.76
CA PHE A 473 4.29 -7.99 -0.14
C PHE A 473 4.67 -8.36 1.29
N ALA A 474 5.81 -7.87 1.76
CA ALA A 474 6.12 -7.85 3.19
C ALA A 474 5.25 -6.80 3.90
N ASP A 475 4.88 -7.05 5.15
CA ASP A 475 4.19 -6.04 5.96
C ASP A 475 5.19 -4.95 6.38
N THR A 476 5.04 -3.77 5.78
CA THR A 476 5.85 -2.57 6.04
C THR A 476 5.04 -1.48 6.76
N GLY A 477 3.82 -1.80 7.19
CA GLY A 477 2.93 -0.86 7.84
C GLY A 477 3.49 -0.40 9.18
N SER A 478 3.61 0.92 9.35
CA SER A 478 3.92 1.55 10.64
C SER A 478 2.70 2.31 11.15
N ALA A 479 2.38 2.15 12.44
CA ALA A 479 1.25 2.80 13.07
C ALA A 479 1.43 4.33 13.07
N LYS A 480 0.41 5.04 12.59
CA LYS A 480 0.28 6.51 12.66
C LYS A 480 -0.96 6.87 13.45
N ALA A 481 -0.92 7.94 14.23
CA ALA A 481 -2.10 8.41 14.97
C ALA A 481 -3.20 8.82 13.98
N ALA A 482 -4.32 8.09 13.98
CA ALA A 482 -5.43 8.32 13.06
C ALA A 482 -6.35 9.39 13.63
N PHE A 483 -6.88 9.15 14.83
CA PHE A 483 -7.71 10.10 15.57
C PHE A 483 -7.64 9.83 17.06
N THR A 484 -7.98 10.83 17.85
CA THR A 484 -8.08 10.72 19.31
C THR A 484 -9.42 11.23 19.78
N ILE A 485 -10.09 10.46 20.64
CA ILE A 485 -11.28 10.90 21.36
C ILE A 485 -10.85 11.34 22.75
N SER A 486 -10.99 12.63 23.02
CA SER A 486 -10.72 13.21 24.32
C SER A 486 -12.00 13.37 25.13
N PRO A 487 -11.95 13.21 26.47
CA PRO A 487 -13.08 13.53 27.33
C PRO A 487 -13.41 15.02 27.23
N CYS A 488 -14.68 15.36 27.37
CA CYS A 488 -15.10 16.75 27.47
C CYS A 488 -14.95 17.21 28.92
N SER A 489 -13.76 17.71 29.25
CA SER A 489 -13.48 18.24 30.58
C SER A 489 -12.87 19.63 30.52
N THR A 490 -12.96 20.35 31.63
CA THR A 490 -12.19 21.56 31.91
C THR A 490 -11.64 21.48 33.32
N ASN A 491 -10.32 21.56 33.45
CA ASN A 491 -9.61 21.64 34.71
C ASN A 491 -9.32 23.10 35.06
N LEU A 492 -9.78 23.54 36.23
CA LEU A 492 -9.62 24.91 36.73
C LEU A 492 -8.75 24.92 37.98
N LEU A 493 -7.80 25.84 38.04
CA LEU A 493 -7.00 26.13 39.22
C LEU A 493 -7.44 27.45 39.86
N PHE A 494 -7.86 27.36 41.12
CA PHE A 494 -8.03 28.49 42.02
C PHE A 494 -6.77 28.60 42.88
N PRO A 495 -5.79 29.45 42.52
CA PRO A 495 -4.46 29.44 43.11
C PRO A 495 -4.42 29.81 44.60
N PHE A 496 -5.44 30.50 45.13
CA PHE A 496 -5.53 30.79 46.56
C PHE A 496 -6.97 30.94 47.04
N VAL A 497 -7.35 30.18 48.06
CA VAL A 497 -8.67 30.23 48.70
C VAL A 497 -8.50 30.11 50.22
N THR A 498 -9.37 30.76 50.99
CA THR A 498 -9.31 30.75 52.47
C THR A 498 -10.68 30.94 53.12
N ASN A 499 -10.89 30.24 54.24
CA ASN A 499 -11.91 30.48 55.24
C ASN A 499 -11.28 30.78 56.62
N GLN A 500 -10.08 31.36 56.64
CA GLN A 500 -9.33 31.68 57.85
C GLN A 500 -9.19 33.20 58.06
N ALA A 501 -8.77 33.59 59.26
CA ALA A 501 -8.49 34.98 59.63
C ALA A 501 -9.65 35.98 59.36
N GLY A 502 -10.89 35.49 59.43
CA GLY A 502 -12.10 36.29 59.20
C GLY A 502 -12.47 36.51 57.73
N PHE A 503 -11.74 35.88 56.80
CA PHE A 503 -12.06 35.87 55.37
C PHE A 503 -12.81 34.61 54.99
N ASP A 504 -13.64 34.71 53.95
CA ASP A 504 -14.28 33.58 53.30
C ASP A 504 -14.15 33.70 51.79
N THR A 505 -14.02 32.56 51.11
CA THR A 505 -13.94 32.49 49.64
C THR A 505 -15.23 31.93 49.07
N GLY A 506 -15.91 32.74 48.27
CA GLY A 506 -16.96 32.31 47.35
C GLY A 506 -16.36 31.86 46.03
N ILE A 507 -16.83 30.73 45.51
CA ILE A 507 -16.43 30.17 44.22
C ILE A 507 -17.68 30.04 43.35
N ALA A 508 -17.58 30.52 42.12
CA ALA A 508 -18.55 30.28 41.06
C ALA A 508 -17.84 29.60 39.88
N ILE A 509 -18.35 28.46 39.44
CA ILE A 509 -17.91 27.78 38.22
C ILE A 509 -19.08 27.80 37.24
N ALA A 510 -18.91 28.52 36.14
CA ALA A 510 -19.90 28.65 35.08
C ALA A 510 -19.71 27.59 34.01
N ASN A 511 -20.78 26.89 33.65
CA ASN A 511 -20.83 26.08 32.44
C ASN A 511 -21.25 26.97 31.26
N THR A 512 -20.27 27.46 30.51
CA THR A 512 -20.52 28.41 29.41
C THR A 512 -20.73 27.75 28.06
N SER A 513 -21.03 26.45 28.01
CA SER A 513 -21.28 25.73 26.76
C SER A 513 -22.57 26.15 26.04
N LYS A 514 -23.46 26.90 26.73
CA LYS A 514 -24.65 27.50 26.11
C LYS A 514 -24.32 28.92 25.69
N ASP A 515 -24.10 29.11 24.40
CA ASP A 515 -23.66 30.38 23.83
C ASP A 515 -24.31 30.63 22.44
N PRO A 516 -24.21 31.85 21.88
CA PRO A 516 -24.79 32.17 20.58
C PRO A 516 -23.90 31.76 19.39
N PHE A 517 -22.79 31.07 19.60
CA PHE A 517 -21.80 30.71 18.57
C PHE A 517 -21.99 29.29 18.02
N GLY A 518 -23.05 28.59 18.42
CA GLY A 518 -23.37 27.25 17.93
C GLY A 518 -22.62 26.13 18.65
N THR A 519 -22.00 26.42 19.80
CA THR A 519 -21.37 25.40 20.65
C THR A 519 -22.40 24.37 21.11
N THR A 520 -22.03 23.10 21.05
CA THR A 520 -22.86 22.01 21.59
C THR A 520 -23.01 22.16 23.10
N THR A 521 -24.25 22.17 23.59
CA THR A 521 -24.54 22.30 25.01
C THR A 521 -24.11 21.04 25.76
N GLN A 522 -23.38 21.22 26.87
CA GLN A 522 -22.85 20.13 27.70
C GLN A 522 -23.39 20.28 29.12
N SER A 523 -23.50 19.17 29.85
CA SER A 523 -23.87 19.18 31.27
C SER A 523 -23.02 18.14 31.98
N GLY A 524 -22.44 18.51 33.11
CA GLY A 524 -21.55 17.61 33.85
C GLY A 524 -21.30 18.09 35.28
N SER A 525 -20.82 17.20 36.12
CA SER A 525 -20.40 17.53 37.48
C SER A 525 -18.98 18.11 37.50
N CYS A 526 -18.63 18.82 38.58
CA CYS A 526 -17.27 19.22 38.88
C CYS A 526 -16.78 18.51 40.14
N LYS A 527 -15.61 17.87 40.06
CA LYS A 527 -14.90 17.34 41.21
C LYS A 527 -13.96 18.39 41.77
N ILE A 528 -14.18 18.80 43.02
CA ILE A 528 -13.43 19.83 43.74
C ILE A 528 -12.38 19.13 44.60
N ASN A 529 -11.10 19.32 44.25
CA ASN A 529 -9.97 18.75 44.97
C ASN A 529 -9.28 19.86 45.79
N TYR A 530 -9.15 19.64 47.10
CA TYR A 530 -8.59 20.60 48.05
C TYR A 530 -7.14 20.27 48.37
N TYR A 531 -6.25 21.27 48.33
CA TYR A 531 -4.85 21.13 48.66
C TYR A 531 -4.43 22.25 49.61
N GLY A 532 -3.95 21.90 50.79
CA GLY A 532 -3.66 22.84 51.87
C GLY A 532 -4.00 22.25 53.22
N GLU A 533 -4.39 23.11 54.16
CA GLU A 533 -4.63 22.71 55.55
C GLU A 533 -5.91 23.37 56.09
N THR A 534 -6.49 22.77 57.12
CA THR A 534 -7.54 23.38 57.94
C THR A 534 -6.93 24.10 59.15
N ALA A 535 -7.69 24.99 59.79
CA ALA A 535 -7.23 25.79 60.91
C ALA A 535 -6.55 24.92 62.00
N GLY A 536 -5.36 25.36 62.45
CA GLY A 536 -4.56 24.60 63.41
C GLY A 536 -3.69 23.49 62.81
N GLY A 537 -3.46 23.48 61.49
CA GLY A 537 -2.63 22.47 60.80
C GLY A 537 -3.35 21.15 60.57
N GLY A 538 -4.69 21.17 60.50
CA GLY A 538 -5.50 19.99 60.23
C GLY A 538 -5.41 19.57 58.76
N ALA A 539 -5.76 18.31 58.48
CA ALA A 539 -5.74 17.76 57.13
C ALA A 539 -6.68 18.53 56.18
N ALA A 540 -6.34 18.51 54.88
CA ALA A 540 -7.21 19.04 53.83
C ALA A 540 -8.55 18.29 53.79
N PRO A 541 -9.66 18.98 53.44
CA PRO A 541 -10.94 18.33 53.21
C PRO A 541 -10.85 17.25 52.12
N ALA A 542 -11.67 16.20 52.25
CA ALA A 542 -11.81 15.21 51.18
C ALA A 542 -12.38 15.86 49.91
N ALA A 543 -11.99 15.33 48.75
CA ALA A 543 -12.53 15.80 47.47
C ALA A 543 -14.06 15.62 47.43
N GLN A 544 -14.74 16.61 46.87
CA GLN A 544 -16.20 16.62 46.75
C GLN A 544 -16.60 16.62 45.28
N THR A 545 -17.70 15.98 44.92
CA THR A 545 -18.24 15.99 43.56
C THR A 545 -19.59 16.67 43.58
N SER A 546 -19.75 17.71 42.76
CA SER A 546 -21.04 18.39 42.64
C SER A 546 -22.07 17.50 41.93
N GLY A 547 -23.34 17.85 42.06
CA GLY A 547 -24.38 17.49 41.10
C GLY A 547 -24.10 18.08 39.72
N THR A 548 -24.92 17.71 38.74
CA THR A 548 -24.77 18.14 37.35
C THR A 548 -24.95 19.65 37.21
N VAL A 549 -23.95 20.33 36.65
CA VAL A 549 -24.02 21.73 36.23
C VAL A 549 -24.59 21.76 34.79
N PRO A 550 -25.83 22.22 34.60
CA PRO A 550 -26.44 22.26 33.27
C PRO A 550 -25.76 23.31 32.38
N ALA A 551 -25.94 23.21 31.06
CA ALA A 551 -25.45 24.21 30.11
C ALA A 551 -26.04 25.61 30.43
N GLY A 552 -25.17 26.61 30.59
CA GLY A 552 -25.53 27.96 31.04
C GLY A 552 -25.79 28.08 32.56
N GLY A 553 -25.59 27.00 33.32
CA GLY A 553 -25.73 26.98 34.77
C GLY A 553 -24.44 27.35 35.52
N LEU A 554 -24.58 27.52 36.84
CA LEU A 554 -23.50 27.87 37.76
C LEU A 554 -23.45 26.87 38.92
N LEU A 555 -22.26 26.35 39.21
CA LEU A 555 -21.92 25.76 40.49
C LEU A 555 -21.40 26.89 41.39
N VAL A 556 -22.09 27.17 42.49
CA VAL A 556 -21.75 28.26 43.41
C VAL A 556 -21.70 27.74 44.83
N PHE A 557 -20.60 28.00 45.53
CA PHE A 557 -20.43 27.63 46.92
C PHE A 557 -19.45 28.57 47.64
N THR A 558 -19.55 28.66 48.96
CA THR A 558 -18.51 29.27 49.79
C THR A 558 -17.79 28.21 50.60
N LEU A 559 -16.55 28.50 51.01
CA LEU A 559 -15.82 27.59 51.90
C LEU A 559 -16.49 27.48 53.27
N SER A 560 -17.11 28.54 53.81
CA SER A 560 -17.78 28.48 55.12
C SER A 560 -19.02 27.57 55.14
N SER A 561 -19.83 27.62 54.08
CA SER A 561 -21.23 27.16 54.13
C SER A 561 -21.58 26.16 53.04
N GLY A 562 -20.67 25.91 52.10
CA GLY A 562 -20.95 25.10 50.92
C GLY A 562 -21.84 25.87 49.95
N GLY A 563 -22.65 25.16 49.17
CA GLY A 563 -23.50 25.80 48.19
C GLY A 563 -24.46 24.88 47.46
N ASN A 564 -24.78 25.27 46.23
CA ASN A 564 -25.71 24.50 45.41
C ASN A 564 -25.07 23.19 44.93
N LEU A 565 -25.90 22.30 44.37
CA LEU A 565 -25.46 21.05 43.76
C LEU A 565 -24.64 20.15 44.72
N GLY A 566 -24.89 20.22 46.03
CA GLY A 566 -24.38 19.26 46.99
C GLY A 566 -22.93 19.46 47.46
N ILE A 567 -22.30 20.61 47.16
CA ILE A 567 -21.01 20.96 47.77
C ILE A 567 -21.24 21.42 49.21
N THR A 568 -20.61 20.74 50.16
CA THR A 568 -20.67 21.06 51.59
C THR A 568 -19.56 22.03 51.99
N GLY A 569 -19.82 22.82 53.03
CA GLY A 569 -18.83 23.75 53.57
C GLY A 569 -17.58 23.02 54.06
N THR A 570 -16.44 23.68 53.91
CA THR A 570 -15.13 23.28 54.41
C THR A 570 -14.56 24.37 55.35
N PRO A 571 -15.20 24.62 56.51
CA PRO A 571 -14.80 25.70 57.40
C PRO A 571 -13.33 25.59 57.84
N GLY A 572 -12.65 26.74 57.90
CA GLY A 572 -11.25 26.82 58.31
C GLY A 572 -10.24 26.34 57.28
N PHE A 573 -10.63 25.93 56.07
CA PHE A 573 -9.68 25.56 55.01
C PHE A 573 -8.90 26.76 54.47
N GLN A 574 -7.61 26.58 54.17
CA GLN A 574 -6.79 27.52 53.42
C GLN A 574 -5.81 26.77 52.51
N GLY A 575 -5.68 27.23 51.27
CA GLY A 575 -4.79 26.60 50.29
C GLY A 575 -5.19 26.94 48.86
N TYR A 576 -5.17 25.95 47.98
CA TYR A 576 -5.63 26.06 46.59
C TYR A 576 -6.62 24.94 46.24
N ILE A 577 -7.40 25.16 45.18
CA ILE A 577 -8.39 24.19 44.69
C ILE A 577 -8.14 23.89 43.22
N ILE A 578 -8.21 22.61 42.86
CA ILE A 578 -8.32 22.16 41.48
C ILE A 578 -9.73 21.59 41.26
N ALA A 579 -10.51 22.26 40.43
CA ALA A 579 -11.83 21.80 40.02
C ALA A 579 -11.75 21.11 38.66
N GLN A 580 -12.18 19.85 38.58
CA GLN A 580 -12.21 19.07 37.35
C GLN A 580 -13.66 18.92 36.91
N CYS A 581 -14.07 19.68 35.91
CA CYS A 581 -15.44 19.68 35.40
C CYS A 581 -15.57 18.75 34.22
N ASN A 582 -16.57 17.87 34.23
CA ASN A 582 -16.89 16.94 33.14
C ASN A 582 -17.72 17.61 32.03
N PHE A 583 -17.33 18.83 31.67
CA PHE A 583 -17.80 19.58 30.51
C PHE A 583 -16.70 20.57 30.11
N GLN A 584 -16.67 20.94 28.83
CA GLN A 584 -15.78 21.98 28.32
C GLN A 584 -16.30 23.39 28.60
N TYR A 585 -15.41 24.38 28.54
CA TYR A 585 -15.73 25.80 28.74
C TYR A 585 -16.25 26.10 30.15
N ALA A 586 -15.70 25.40 31.15
CA ALA A 586 -15.85 25.83 32.53
C ALA A 586 -15.03 27.10 32.75
N HIS A 587 -15.65 28.12 33.36
CA HIS A 587 -14.93 29.32 33.80
C HIS A 587 -15.16 29.53 35.28
N GLY A 588 -14.07 29.66 36.03
CA GLY A 588 -14.10 29.87 37.47
C GLY A 588 -13.91 31.34 37.84
N PHE A 589 -14.65 31.81 38.83
CA PHE A 589 -14.42 33.08 39.51
C PHE A 589 -14.36 32.81 41.02
N ALA A 590 -13.33 33.32 41.68
CA ALA A 590 -13.22 33.31 43.13
C ALA A 590 -13.36 34.74 43.66
N PHE A 591 -14.05 34.86 44.78
CA PHE A 591 -14.27 36.10 45.49
C PHE A 591 -13.95 35.90 46.96
N ILE A 592 -12.87 36.53 47.42
CA ILE A 592 -12.42 36.49 48.82
C ILE A 592 -12.88 37.77 49.48
N SER A 593 -13.59 37.69 50.60
CA SER A 593 -13.99 38.88 51.37
C SER A 593 -14.05 38.61 52.86
N ASP A 594 -14.04 39.67 53.68
CA ASP A 594 -14.36 39.56 55.10
C ASP A 594 -15.80 39.07 55.31
N LEU A 595 -16.09 38.47 56.46
CA LEU A 595 -17.44 37.93 56.74
C LEU A 595 -18.51 39.04 56.63
N GLY A 596 -19.43 38.89 55.67
CA GLY A 596 -20.44 39.90 55.35
C GLY A 596 -20.03 40.94 54.28
N SER A 597 -18.84 40.78 53.69
CA SER A 597 -18.28 41.62 52.60
C SER A 597 -18.29 43.12 52.91
N ALA A 598 -17.92 43.49 54.15
CA ALA A 598 -18.14 44.83 54.67
C ALA A 598 -16.91 45.76 54.53
N LYS A 599 -15.69 45.21 54.43
CA LYS A 599 -14.45 46.00 54.53
C LYS A 599 -13.45 45.74 53.41
N LEU A 600 -13.17 44.48 53.09
CA LEU A 600 -12.12 44.10 52.16
C LEU A 600 -12.62 42.97 51.26
N ALA A 601 -12.39 43.11 49.96
CA ALA A 601 -12.72 42.08 48.99
C ALA A 601 -11.72 42.05 47.83
N GLN A 602 -11.44 40.85 47.32
CA GLN A 602 -10.64 40.61 46.12
C GLN A 602 -11.29 39.51 45.28
N GLY A 603 -11.46 39.76 43.98
CA GLY A 603 -11.92 38.78 43.01
C GLY A 603 -10.83 38.41 42.01
N TYR A 604 -10.81 37.16 41.55
CA TYR A 604 -9.94 36.72 40.46
C TYR A 604 -10.58 35.58 39.65
N LEU A 605 -10.13 35.39 38.40
CA LEU A 605 -10.55 34.29 37.55
C LEU A 605 -9.65 33.06 37.76
N ALA A 606 -10.25 31.87 37.77
CA ALA A 606 -9.49 30.63 37.81
C ALA A 606 -8.68 30.44 36.54
N LEU A 607 -7.51 29.79 36.67
CA LEU A 607 -6.67 29.44 35.53
C LEU A 607 -7.20 28.15 34.89
N VAL A 608 -7.40 28.15 33.58
CA VAL A 608 -7.71 26.93 32.83
C VAL A 608 -6.41 26.16 32.60
N MET A 609 -6.35 24.91 33.07
CA MET A 609 -5.12 24.11 33.04
C MET A 609 -4.99 23.22 31.80
N ASP A 610 -6.06 23.06 31.02
CA ASP A 610 -6.04 22.21 29.83
C ASP A 610 -5.41 22.95 28.64
N SER A 611 -4.73 22.20 27.75
CA SER A 611 -4.25 22.69 26.43
C SER A 611 -5.35 23.50 25.73
N PRO A 612 -5.01 24.53 24.91
CA PRO A 612 -5.97 25.55 24.50
C PRO A 612 -7.19 24.89 23.88
N LEU A 613 -8.31 24.98 24.61
CA LEU A 613 -9.63 24.67 24.07
C LEU A 613 -9.76 25.45 22.76
N GLY A 614 -10.26 24.82 21.70
CA GLY A 614 -10.43 25.49 20.41
C GLY A 614 -11.21 26.80 20.57
N TYR A 615 -10.79 27.86 19.87
CA TYR A 615 -11.45 29.17 19.94
C TYR A 615 -12.84 29.09 19.28
N ARG A 616 -13.93 29.36 20.00
CA ARG A 616 -15.27 29.46 19.41
C ARG A 616 -15.36 30.64 18.45
N THR A 617 -14.63 31.71 18.74
CA THR A 617 -14.67 32.98 18.01
C THR A 617 -13.48 33.19 17.06
N LYS A 618 -12.54 32.22 16.98
CA LYS A 618 -11.25 32.35 16.28
C LYS A 618 -10.32 33.44 16.83
N PHE A 619 -10.64 34.06 17.98
CA PHE A 619 -9.79 35.05 18.63
C PHE A 619 -9.03 34.45 19.82
N ALA A 620 -7.73 34.76 19.89
CA ALA A 620 -6.85 34.30 20.98
C ALA A 620 -7.28 34.80 22.37
N SER A 621 -8.10 35.86 22.44
CA SER A 621 -8.61 36.43 23.70
C SER A 621 -9.62 35.54 24.43
N GLU A 622 -10.11 34.48 23.80
CA GLU A 622 -11.08 33.55 24.39
C GLU A 622 -10.44 32.54 25.36
N ALA A 623 -9.14 32.29 25.21
CA ALA A 623 -8.34 31.52 26.15
C ALA A 623 -7.44 32.47 26.94
N LEU A 624 -7.47 32.39 28.27
CA LEU A 624 -6.42 32.97 29.11
C LEU A 624 -5.14 32.14 28.88
N THR A 625 -4.47 32.40 27.77
CA THR A 625 -3.10 31.92 27.54
C THR A 625 -2.18 32.75 28.44
N GLN A 626 -1.36 32.06 29.25
CA GLN A 626 -0.18 32.70 29.83
C GLN A 626 0.82 33.01 28.72
#